data_AF-A0A212TFQ4-F1
#
_entry.id   AF-A0A212TFQ4-F1
#
_cell.length_a   1.000
_cell.length_b   1.000
_cell.length_c   1.000
_cell.angle_alpha   90.00
_cell.angle_beta   90.00
_cell.angle_gamma   90.00
#
_symmetry.space_group_name_H-M   'P 1'
#
loop_
_entity.id
_entity.type
_entity.pdbx_description
1 polymer ?
#
loop_
_entity_poly.entity_id
_entity_poly.type
_entity_poly.pdbx_seq_one_letter_code
_entity_poly.pdbx_strand_id
1 'polypeptide(L)'
;MLDLKGYGPALMEGAIVTIELAFLSLALSVALGLIGASAKLSQSRVAKGIATTYTTLIRGVPDLVMMLLFYYGGQVAVNMLSDYVWEAYEIDFFFQFDPFISGVVTIGLIFGAYMTETFRGAFLAVETGQIEAARAYGFTRFHTFRRIMLPQMMRHALPGLGNNWQVLLKTTALVSIIGLTDMVRVAEEAAKAERMPFHFFIPVAFVYLALLAFTLNTAAYTTEIIRGAIVSTPNGEIEAAKAYGMNWFMRMRRIVLPSAARRAVQAYSNEVIFMLHASAIASVVTIVDLTGAARNIYSRFYAPFDAFIFVALCYMALTFILVFAFRKLENHLLKHQRPVNG
;
A
#
# COMPACT_ATOMS: atom_id res chain seq x y z
N MET A 1 -15.76 -33.38 12.75
CA MET A 1 -16.10 -31.94 12.74
C MET A 1 -15.02 -31.24 13.55
N LEU A 2 -14.45 -30.14 13.07
CA LEU A 2 -13.40 -29.40 13.76
C LEU A 2 -13.93 -28.93 15.14
N ASP A 3 -13.54 -29.61 16.21
CA ASP A 3 -13.86 -29.21 17.58
C ASP A 3 -12.93 -28.06 17.98
N LEU A 4 -13.44 -26.83 17.82
CA LEU A 4 -12.72 -25.58 18.11
C LEU A 4 -12.72 -25.22 19.61
N LYS A 5 -12.99 -26.19 20.52
CA LYS A 5 -12.96 -25.97 21.98
C LYS A 5 -13.78 -24.75 22.44
N GLY A 6 -14.92 -24.48 21.79
CA GLY A 6 -15.80 -23.34 22.11
C GLY A 6 -15.42 -21.99 21.48
N TYR A 7 -14.29 -21.86 20.77
CA TYR A 7 -13.87 -20.61 20.12
C TYR A 7 -14.49 -20.35 18.73
N GLY A 8 -15.26 -21.31 18.19
CA GLY A 8 -15.88 -21.22 16.87
C GLY A 8 -16.75 -19.97 16.65
N PRO A 9 -17.65 -19.60 17.57
CA PRO A 9 -18.46 -18.38 17.45
C PRO A 9 -17.63 -17.10 17.44
N ALA A 10 -16.62 -16.98 18.30
CA ALA A 10 -15.74 -15.82 18.36
C ALA A 10 -14.88 -15.66 17.09
N LEU A 11 -14.43 -16.77 16.50
CA LEU A 11 -13.72 -16.75 15.21
C LEU A 11 -14.64 -16.33 14.06
N MET A 12 -15.91 -16.73 14.09
CA MET A 12 -16.91 -16.31 13.11
C MET A 12 -17.20 -14.80 13.21
N GLU A 13 -17.34 -14.29 14.43
CA GLU A 13 -17.53 -12.86 14.69
C GLU A 13 -16.34 -12.03 14.20
N GLY A 14 -15.12 -12.45 14.51
CA GLY A 14 -13.90 -11.81 13.99
C GLY A 14 -13.80 -11.84 12.45
N ALA A 15 -14.25 -12.92 11.82
CA ALA A 15 -14.32 -13.01 10.36
C ALA A 15 -15.34 -12.03 9.76
N ILE A 16 -16.51 -11.88 10.40
CA ILE A 16 -17.53 -10.89 9.98
C ILE A 16 -16.98 -9.48 10.06
N VAL A 17 -16.38 -9.10 11.20
CA VAL A 17 -15.76 -7.78 11.38
C VAL A 17 -14.67 -7.52 10.33
N THR A 18 -13.86 -8.54 10.02
CA THR A 18 -12.83 -8.45 8.98
C THR A 18 -13.43 -8.13 7.61
N ILE A 19 -14.54 -8.78 7.27
CA ILE A 19 -15.26 -8.58 6.00
C ILE A 19 -15.87 -7.18 5.95
N GLU A 20 -16.60 -6.76 7.00
CA GLU A 20 -17.21 -5.44 7.10
C GLU A 20 -16.16 -4.33 6.95
N LEU A 21 -15.07 -4.46 7.69
CA LEU A 21 -13.98 -3.51 7.67
C LEU A 21 -13.34 -3.43 6.28
N ALA A 22 -13.16 -4.57 5.60
CA ALA A 22 -12.61 -4.61 4.25
C ALA A 22 -13.53 -3.91 3.24
N PHE A 23 -14.83 -4.17 3.25
CA PHE A 23 -15.77 -3.57 2.31
C PHE A 23 -15.93 -2.07 2.52
N LEU A 24 -16.08 -1.62 3.77
CA LEU A 24 -16.21 -0.19 4.08
C LEU A 24 -14.94 0.58 3.74
N SER A 25 -13.78 0.03 4.09
CA SER A 25 -12.49 0.64 3.76
C SER A 25 -12.25 0.68 2.26
N LEU A 26 -12.62 -0.36 1.52
CA LEU A 26 -12.52 -0.38 0.06
C LEU A 26 -13.42 0.69 -0.57
N ALA A 27 -14.67 0.81 -0.12
CA ALA A 27 -15.59 1.82 -0.63
C ALA A 27 -15.02 3.23 -0.46
N LEU A 28 -14.51 3.53 0.74
CA LEU A 28 -13.85 4.81 1.04
C LEU A 28 -12.58 5.01 0.18
N SER A 29 -11.77 3.96 0.03
CA SER A 29 -10.54 4.00 -0.79
C SER A 29 -10.82 4.27 -2.26
N VAL A 30 -11.86 3.65 -2.83
CA VAL A 30 -12.24 3.88 -4.23
C VAL A 30 -12.74 5.31 -4.42
N ALA A 31 -13.55 5.83 -3.49
CA ALA A 31 -14.04 7.20 -3.53
C ALA A 31 -12.87 8.21 -3.48
N LEU A 32 -11.99 8.08 -2.48
CA LEU A 32 -10.80 8.92 -2.33
C LEU A 32 -9.84 8.77 -3.52
N GLY A 33 -9.69 7.54 -4.04
CA GLY A 33 -8.86 7.24 -5.20
C GLY A 33 -9.33 7.96 -6.47
N LEU A 34 -10.63 7.96 -6.74
CA LEU A 34 -11.21 8.67 -7.88
C LEU A 34 -11.07 10.19 -7.74
N ILE A 35 -11.29 10.73 -6.54
CA ILE A 35 -11.10 12.16 -6.23
C ILE A 35 -9.64 12.56 -6.43
N GLY A 36 -8.71 11.80 -5.84
CA GLY A 36 -7.28 12.05 -5.93
C GLY A 36 -6.75 11.93 -7.36
N ALA A 37 -7.21 10.94 -8.12
CA ALA A 37 -6.83 10.76 -9.52
C ALA A 37 -7.33 11.93 -10.37
N SER A 38 -8.58 12.33 -10.19
CA SER A 38 -9.17 13.49 -10.87
C SER A 38 -8.42 14.78 -10.55
N ALA A 39 -8.04 14.99 -9.28
CA ALA A 39 -7.25 16.14 -8.85
C ALA A 39 -5.85 16.16 -9.47
N LYS A 40 -5.18 15.00 -9.59
CA LYS A 40 -3.86 14.89 -10.23
C LYS A 40 -3.88 15.08 -11.74
N LEU A 41 -4.99 14.74 -12.40
CA LEU A 41 -5.20 14.92 -13.84
C LEU A 41 -5.78 16.31 -14.19
N SER A 42 -6.17 17.09 -13.19
CA SER A 42 -6.67 18.46 -13.36
C SER A 42 -5.57 19.41 -13.84
N GLN A 43 -5.99 20.47 -14.54
CA GLN A 43 -5.13 21.58 -14.95
C GLN A 43 -4.75 22.50 -13.76
N SER A 44 -5.50 22.43 -12.66
CA SER A 44 -5.21 23.24 -11.46
C SER A 44 -3.94 22.77 -10.75
N ARG A 45 -2.96 23.68 -10.64
CA ARG A 45 -1.69 23.42 -9.93
C ARG A 45 -1.91 23.13 -8.45
N VAL A 46 -2.92 23.76 -7.84
CA VAL A 46 -3.24 23.56 -6.41
C VAL A 46 -3.81 22.17 -6.18
N ALA A 47 -4.82 21.76 -6.95
CA ALA A 47 -5.43 20.43 -6.83
C ALA A 47 -4.39 19.32 -7.07
N LYS A 48 -3.55 19.49 -8.09
CA LYS A 48 -2.45 18.57 -8.39
C LYS A 48 -1.42 18.53 -7.26
N GLY A 49 -1.09 19.68 -6.70
CA GLY A 49 -0.17 19.82 -5.55
C GLY A 49 -0.68 19.07 -4.33
N ILE A 50 -1.90 19.37 -3.88
CA ILE A 50 -2.53 18.73 -2.71
C ILE A 50 -2.61 17.21 -2.90
N ALA A 51 -3.13 16.73 -4.02
CA ALA A 51 -3.25 15.30 -4.27
C ALA A 51 -1.88 14.61 -4.37
N THR A 52 -0.86 15.29 -4.90
CA THR A 52 0.51 14.76 -4.94
C THR A 52 1.06 14.64 -3.52
N THR A 53 1.02 15.71 -2.74
CA THR A 53 1.48 15.71 -1.34
C THR A 53 0.78 14.62 -0.52
N TYR A 54 -0.55 14.54 -0.58
CA TYR A 54 -1.34 13.49 0.06
C TYR A 54 -0.83 12.10 -0.32
N THR A 55 -0.79 11.76 -1.62
CA THR A 55 -0.38 10.42 -2.04
C THR A 55 1.08 10.11 -1.71
N THR A 56 1.96 11.11 -1.71
CA THR A 56 3.39 10.93 -1.44
C THR A 56 3.66 10.72 0.04
N LEU A 57 2.99 11.47 0.92
CA LEU A 57 3.12 11.29 2.36
C LEU A 57 2.54 9.96 2.80
N ILE A 58 1.30 9.67 2.42
CA ILE A 58 0.59 8.46 2.85
C ILE A 58 1.30 7.20 2.37
N ARG A 59 1.74 7.15 1.09
CA ARG A 59 2.44 5.97 0.55
C ARG A 59 3.92 5.91 0.96
N GLY A 60 4.44 6.95 1.61
CA GLY A 60 5.83 7.01 2.08
C GLY A 60 6.01 6.43 3.49
N VAL A 61 4.93 6.33 4.26
CA VAL A 61 4.92 5.84 5.65
C VAL A 61 4.31 4.43 5.69
N PRO A 62 4.84 3.49 6.48
CA PRO A 62 4.26 2.17 6.62
C PRO A 62 2.84 2.20 7.19
N ASP A 63 1.99 1.32 6.67
CA ASP A 63 0.56 1.24 7.00
C ASP A 63 0.33 1.10 8.51
N LEU A 64 1.12 0.26 9.20
CA LEU A 64 1.03 0.05 10.65
C LEU A 64 1.39 1.32 11.44
N VAL A 65 2.47 2.02 11.05
CA VAL A 65 2.88 3.28 11.69
C VAL A 65 1.78 4.32 11.53
N MET A 66 1.20 4.41 10.32
CA MET A 66 0.11 5.34 10.04
C MET A 66 -1.15 4.99 10.83
N MET A 67 -1.48 3.71 10.97
CA MET A 67 -2.57 3.23 11.85
C MET A 67 -2.38 3.62 13.32
N LEU A 68 -1.18 3.39 13.86
CA LEU A 68 -0.87 3.76 15.25
C LEU A 68 -0.89 5.28 15.45
N LEU A 69 -0.35 6.04 14.49
CA LEU A 69 -0.37 7.50 14.53
C LEU A 69 -1.78 8.07 14.44
N PHE A 70 -2.64 7.56 13.55
CA PHE A 70 -4.02 8.03 13.44
C PHE A 70 -4.85 7.70 14.67
N TYR A 71 -4.73 6.50 15.22
CA TYR A 71 -5.52 6.11 16.40
C TYR A 71 -5.00 6.78 17.68
N TYR A 72 -3.74 6.53 18.05
CA TYR A 72 -3.18 7.04 19.30
C TYR A 72 -2.82 8.51 19.21
N GLY A 73 -2.16 8.92 18.12
CA GLY A 73 -1.84 10.34 17.90
C GLY A 73 -3.11 11.16 17.68
N GLY A 74 -4.03 10.70 16.82
CA GLY A 74 -5.30 11.39 16.58
C GLY A 74 -6.11 11.63 17.85
N GLN A 75 -6.22 10.62 18.73
CA GLN A 75 -6.88 10.79 20.02
C GLN A 75 -6.20 11.87 20.88
N VAL A 76 -4.87 11.87 20.96
CA VAL A 76 -4.13 12.90 21.71
C VAL A 76 -4.34 14.29 21.10
N ALA A 77 -4.32 14.43 19.77
CA ALA A 77 -4.59 15.72 19.12
C ALA A 77 -6.01 16.22 19.40
N VAL A 78 -7.00 15.33 19.39
CA VAL A 78 -8.38 15.70 19.71
C VAL A 78 -8.51 16.10 21.17
N ASN A 79 -7.86 15.41 22.10
CA ASN A 79 -7.83 15.80 23.51
C ASN A 79 -7.17 17.18 23.69
N MET A 80 -6.01 17.41 23.04
CA MET A 80 -5.34 18.73 23.09
C MET A 80 -6.20 19.84 22.48
N LEU A 81 -6.94 19.55 21.41
CA LEU A 81 -7.88 20.50 20.81
C LEU A 81 -9.07 20.77 21.75
N SER A 82 -9.61 19.73 22.39
CA SER A 82 -10.66 19.85 23.40
C SER A 82 -10.22 20.74 24.54
N ASP A 83 -9.03 20.51 25.08
CA ASP A 83 -8.45 21.32 26.16
C ASP A 83 -8.28 22.78 25.74
N TYR A 84 -7.80 23.03 24.52
CA TYR A 84 -7.65 24.38 23.97
C TYR A 84 -9.00 25.10 23.77
N VAL A 85 -10.01 24.39 23.25
CA VAL A 85 -11.35 24.96 23.03
C VAL A 85 -12.08 25.20 24.35
N TRP A 86 -11.87 24.34 25.35
CA TRP A 86 -12.34 24.55 26.70
C TRP A 86 -11.74 25.82 27.29
N GLU A 87 -10.43 26.03 27.17
CA GLU A 87 -9.76 27.23 27.69
C GLU A 87 -10.20 28.50 26.94
N ALA A 88 -10.43 28.41 25.62
CA ALA A 88 -10.78 29.57 24.80
C ALA A 88 -12.28 29.92 24.78
N TYR A 89 -13.16 28.93 24.89
CA TYR A 89 -14.61 29.09 24.67
C TYR A 89 -15.48 28.42 25.74
N GLU A 90 -14.89 27.74 26.74
CA GLU A 90 -15.60 26.95 27.77
C GLU A 90 -16.55 25.87 27.19
N ILE A 91 -16.24 25.39 25.97
CA ILE A 91 -17.00 24.33 25.31
C ILE A 91 -16.27 23.01 25.54
N ASP A 92 -16.87 22.12 26.32
CA ASP A 92 -16.35 20.76 26.52
C ASP A 92 -16.83 19.87 25.37
N PHE A 93 -15.91 19.24 24.66
CA PHE A 93 -16.24 18.21 23.70
C PHE A 93 -15.30 17.01 23.84
N PHE A 94 -15.84 15.91 24.37
CA PHE A 94 -15.10 14.66 24.46
C PHE A 94 -15.41 13.77 23.25
N PHE A 95 -14.40 13.44 22.45
CA PHE A 95 -14.53 12.52 21.33
C PHE A 95 -13.49 11.40 21.45
N GLN A 96 -13.97 10.18 21.62
CA GLN A 96 -13.12 8.99 21.67
C GLN A 96 -13.17 8.24 20.34
N PHE A 97 -11.98 7.89 19.84
CA PHE A 97 -11.81 7.17 18.60
C PHE A 97 -12.23 5.71 18.80
N ASP A 98 -13.31 5.32 18.13
CA ASP A 98 -13.70 3.92 18.03
C ASP A 98 -12.67 3.15 17.16
N PRO A 99 -12.15 2.00 17.60
CA PRO A 99 -11.16 1.23 16.84
C PRO A 99 -11.62 0.80 15.44
N PHE A 100 -12.91 0.46 15.29
CA PHE A 100 -13.45 0.03 14.00
C PHE A 100 -13.55 1.20 13.02
N ILE A 101 -14.13 2.32 13.43
CA ILE A 101 -14.23 3.53 12.60
C ILE A 101 -12.84 4.05 12.26
N SER A 102 -11.93 4.08 13.23
CA SER A 102 -10.54 4.50 13.02
C SER A 102 -9.82 3.59 12.03
N GLY A 103 -10.04 2.28 12.12
CA GLY A 103 -9.54 1.30 11.16
C GLY A 103 -10.06 1.57 9.75
N VAL A 104 -11.37 1.76 9.60
CA VAL A 104 -12.01 2.03 8.30
C VAL A 104 -11.49 3.33 7.68
N VAL A 105 -11.42 4.41 8.45
CA VAL A 105 -10.94 5.71 7.97
C VAL A 105 -9.45 5.64 7.62
N THR A 106 -8.63 5.04 8.46
CA THR A 106 -7.19 5.00 8.24
C THR A 106 -6.84 4.12 7.05
N ILE A 107 -7.41 2.92 6.95
CA ILE A 107 -7.21 2.03 5.80
C ILE A 107 -7.79 2.69 4.54
N GLY A 108 -8.96 3.33 4.63
CA GLY A 108 -9.54 4.11 3.55
C GLY A 108 -8.63 5.21 3.02
N LEU A 109 -7.96 5.95 3.91
CA LEU A 109 -7.00 6.99 3.55
C LEU A 109 -5.72 6.41 2.93
N ILE A 110 -5.20 5.31 3.50
CA ILE A 110 -4.00 4.63 2.99
C ILE A 110 -4.26 4.10 1.58
N PHE A 111 -5.27 3.24 1.44
CA PHE A 111 -5.59 2.64 0.15
C PHE A 111 -6.22 3.63 -0.83
N GLY A 112 -6.84 4.72 -0.38
CA GLY A 112 -7.22 5.84 -1.23
C GLY A 112 -6.05 6.47 -1.97
N ALA A 113 -4.88 6.54 -1.33
CA ALA A 113 -3.65 7.05 -1.96
C ALA A 113 -3.09 6.05 -2.98
N TYR A 114 -3.10 4.75 -2.70
CA TYR A 114 -2.72 3.72 -3.66
C TYR A 114 -3.70 3.66 -4.86
N MET A 115 -5.00 3.73 -4.59
CA MET A 115 -6.07 3.77 -5.61
C MET A 115 -5.95 5.00 -6.51
N THR A 116 -5.59 6.16 -5.96
CA THR A 116 -5.33 7.38 -6.74
C THR A 116 -4.31 7.12 -7.85
N GLU A 117 -3.23 6.40 -7.54
CA GLU A 117 -2.18 6.12 -8.50
C GLU A 117 -2.55 5.02 -9.48
N THR A 118 -3.31 4.01 -9.04
CA THR A 118 -3.89 2.99 -9.93
C THR A 118 -4.83 3.63 -10.96
N PHE A 119 -5.78 4.47 -10.53
CA PHE A 119 -6.71 5.15 -11.43
C PHE A 119 -5.99 6.15 -12.33
N ARG A 120 -5.08 6.97 -11.79
CA ARG A 120 -4.28 7.91 -12.60
C ARG A 120 -3.46 7.18 -13.67
N GLY A 121 -2.81 6.07 -13.30
CA GLY A 121 -2.06 5.23 -14.23
C GLY A 121 -2.96 4.64 -15.32
N ALA A 122 -4.13 4.12 -14.94
CA ALA A 122 -5.10 3.59 -15.89
C ALA A 122 -5.65 4.66 -16.85
N PHE A 123 -5.86 5.89 -16.38
CA PHE A 123 -6.27 7.00 -17.23
C PHE A 123 -5.21 7.35 -18.28
N LEU A 124 -3.93 7.36 -17.88
CA LEU A 124 -2.82 7.67 -18.79
C LEU A 124 -2.48 6.54 -19.76
N ALA A 125 -2.94 5.32 -19.48
CA ALA A 125 -2.75 4.16 -20.35
C ALA A 125 -3.68 4.15 -21.57
N VAL A 126 -4.77 4.93 -21.55
CA VAL A 126 -5.71 5.02 -22.69
C VAL A 126 -5.05 5.80 -23.82
N GLU A 127 -5.03 5.22 -25.03
CA GLU A 127 -4.45 5.86 -26.22
C GLU A 127 -5.15 7.19 -26.55
N THR A 128 -4.35 8.25 -26.76
CA THR A 128 -4.86 9.59 -27.09
C THR A 128 -5.56 9.63 -28.44
N GLY A 129 -5.15 8.78 -29.39
CA GLY A 129 -5.79 8.68 -30.71
C GLY A 129 -7.27 8.33 -30.65
N GLN A 130 -7.69 7.51 -29.67
CA GLN A 130 -9.12 7.19 -29.45
C GLN A 130 -9.91 8.42 -28.98
N ILE A 131 -9.29 9.28 -28.16
CA ILE A 131 -9.88 10.51 -27.64
C ILE A 131 -9.97 11.58 -28.74
N GLU A 132 -8.93 11.67 -29.57
CA GLU A 132 -8.88 12.59 -30.73
C GLU A 132 -9.88 12.18 -31.81
N ALA A 133 -9.97 10.89 -32.15
CA ALA A 133 -10.98 10.36 -33.06
C ALA A 133 -12.39 10.66 -32.57
N ALA A 134 -12.67 10.44 -31.28
CA ALA A 134 -13.97 10.76 -30.70
C ALA A 134 -14.34 12.24 -30.84
N ARG A 135 -13.38 13.15 -30.62
CA ARG A 135 -13.59 14.59 -30.82
C ARG A 135 -13.79 14.95 -32.29
N ALA A 136 -13.07 14.31 -33.21
CA ALA A 136 -13.25 14.49 -34.64
C ALA A 136 -14.66 14.05 -35.12
N TYR A 137 -15.21 13.01 -34.50
CA TYR A 137 -16.61 12.57 -34.69
C TYR A 137 -17.64 13.44 -33.95
N GLY A 138 -17.25 14.54 -33.31
CA GLY A 138 -18.15 15.48 -32.65
C GLY A 138 -18.64 15.06 -31.25
N PHE A 139 -18.01 14.06 -30.61
CA PHE A 139 -18.39 13.67 -29.25
C PHE A 139 -18.05 14.78 -28.25
N THR A 140 -18.99 15.07 -27.33
CA THR A 140 -18.71 15.97 -26.20
C THR A 140 -17.79 15.30 -25.18
N ARG A 141 -17.06 16.09 -24.38
CA ARG A 141 -16.12 15.58 -23.37
C ARG A 141 -16.73 14.52 -22.44
N PHE A 142 -18.00 14.68 -22.07
CA PHE A 142 -18.71 13.72 -21.23
C PHE A 142 -19.04 12.41 -21.98
N HIS A 143 -19.44 12.49 -23.25
CA HIS A 143 -19.69 11.31 -24.08
C HIS A 143 -18.40 10.55 -24.36
N THR A 144 -17.32 11.25 -24.72
CA THR A 144 -15.98 10.66 -24.88
C THR A 144 -15.53 9.99 -23.59
N PHE A 145 -15.72 10.64 -22.44
CA PHE A 145 -15.38 10.06 -21.15
C PHE A 145 -16.18 8.79 -20.86
N ARG A 146 -17.52 8.86 -20.86
CA ARG A 146 -18.37 7.75 -20.40
C ARG A 146 -18.36 6.56 -21.36
N ARG A 147 -18.33 6.78 -22.68
CA ARG A 147 -18.45 5.69 -23.67
C ARG A 147 -17.12 5.13 -24.17
N ILE A 148 -16.04 5.91 -24.10
CA ILE A 148 -14.76 5.52 -24.71
C ILE A 148 -13.68 5.40 -23.64
N MET A 149 -13.41 6.47 -22.90
CA MET A 149 -12.31 6.51 -21.94
C MET A 149 -12.57 5.61 -20.73
N LEU A 150 -13.75 5.71 -20.10
CA LEU A 150 -14.08 4.99 -18.88
C LEU A 150 -14.02 3.45 -19.06
N PRO A 151 -14.66 2.84 -20.09
CA PRO A 151 -14.60 1.39 -20.28
C PRO A 151 -13.18 0.86 -20.54
N GLN A 152 -12.36 1.60 -21.30
CA GLN A 152 -10.98 1.22 -21.59
C GLN A 152 -10.09 1.38 -20.37
N MET A 153 -10.18 2.52 -19.68
CA MET A 153 -9.49 2.78 -18.42
C MET A 153 -9.80 1.71 -17.38
N MET A 154 -11.06 1.31 -17.22
CA MET A 154 -11.44 0.28 -16.24
C MET A 154 -10.74 -1.06 -16.52
N ARG A 155 -10.53 -1.44 -17.79
CA ARG A 155 -9.78 -2.65 -18.13
C ARG A 155 -8.31 -2.57 -17.67
N HIS A 156 -7.70 -1.39 -17.77
CA HIS A 156 -6.34 -1.16 -17.25
C HIS A 156 -6.28 -1.05 -15.72
N ALA A 157 -7.36 -0.55 -15.08
CA ALA A 157 -7.43 -0.38 -13.64
C ALA A 157 -7.68 -1.70 -12.90
N LEU A 158 -8.51 -2.60 -13.44
CA LEU A 158 -8.98 -3.84 -12.78
C LEU A 158 -7.84 -4.69 -12.16
N PRO A 159 -6.71 -4.96 -12.84
CA PRO A 159 -5.61 -5.69 -12.21
C PRO A 159 -5.03 -4.98 -10.98
N GLY A 160 -4.86 -3.66 -11.05
CA GLY A 160 -4.38 -2.85 -9.93
C GLY A 160 -5.38 -2.76 -8.77
N LEU A 161 -6.67 -2.66 -9.08
CA LEU A 161 -7.75 -2.70 -8.08
C LEU A 161 -7.75 -4.06 -7.35
N GLY A 162 -7.65 -5.16 -8.10
CA GLY A 162 -7.61 -6.51 -7.53
C GLY A 162 -6.40 -6.76 -6.63
N ASN A 163 -5.23 -6.23 -7.02
CA ASN A 163 -4.03 -6.30 -6.17
C ASN A 163 -4.21 -5.52 -4.86
N ASN A 164 -4.62 -4.25 -4.95
CA ASN A 164 -4.81 -3.42 -3.77
C ASN A 164 -5.93 -3.96 -2.86
N TRP A 165 -6.97 -4.59 -3.39
CA TRP A 165 -7.99 -5.28 -2.60
C TRP A 165 -7.41 -6.43 -1.77
N GLN A 166 -6.57 -7.27 -2.36
CA GLN A 166 -5.93 -8.37 -1.63
C GLN A 166 -4.99 -7.85 -0.53
N VAL A 167 -4.28 -6.75 -0.79
CA VAL A 167 -3.40 -6.12 0.21
C VAL A 167 -4.25 -5.49 1.32
N LEU A 168 -5.34 -4.78 0.98
CA LEU A 168 -6.29 -4.21 1.93
C LEU A 168 -6.88 -5.28 2.86
N LEU A 169 -7.31 -6.42 2.31
CA LEU A 169 -7.81 -7.56 3.08
C LEU A 169 -6.79 -8.13 4.06
N LYS A 170 -5.49 -8.03 3.77
CA LYS A 170 -4.43 -8.41 4.72
C LYS A 170 -4.23 -7.33 5.77
N THR A 171 -4.32 -6.06 5.36
CA THR A 171 -4.16 -4.90 6.24
C THR A 171 -5.28 -4.77 7.26
N THR A 172 -6.50 -5.28 7.00
CA THR A 172 -7.60 -5.29 8.00
C THR A 172 -7.23 -6.04 9.27
N ALA A 173 -6.38 -7.07 9.18
CA ALA A 173 -5.86 -7.78 10.34
C ALA A 173 -5.03 -6.87 11.26
N LEU A 174 -4.43 -5.79 10.73
CA LEU A 174 -3.67 -4.83 11.53
C LEU A 174 -4.57 -3.97 12.43
N VAL A 175 -5.85 -3.78 12.09
CA VAL A 175 -6.79 -3.04 12.95
C VAL A 175 -7.01 -3.76 14.27
N SER A 176 -6.92 -5.10 14.27
CA SER A 176 -6.99 -5.87 15.51
C SER A 176 -5.91 -5.44 16.52
N ILE A 177 -4.74 -5.00 16.05
CA ILE A 177 -3.63 -4.54 16.91
C ILE A 177 -4.00 -3.24 17.66
N ILE A 178 -4.86 -2.42 17.06
CA ILE A 178 -5.31 -1.14 17.64
C ILE A 178 -6.31 -1.39 18.79
N GLY A 179 -7.18 -2.39 18.63
CA GLY A 179 -8.24 -2.72 19.60
C GLY A 179 -7.87 -3.79 20.64
N LEU A 180 -6.83 -4.60 20.40
CA LEU A 180 -6.37 -5.59 21.36
C LEU A 180 -5.53 -4.91 22.46
N THR A 181 -6.05 -4.91 23.70
CA THR A 181 -5.20 -4.85 24.89
C THR A 181 -4.09 -5.87 24.72
N ASP A 182 -2.87 -5.36 24.64
CA ASP A 182 -1.67 -6.00 24.12
C ASP A 182 -1.59 -7.52 24.44
N MET A 183 -1.96 -8.38 23.49
CA MET A 183 -1.79 -9.84 23.63
C MET A 183 -0.34 -10.22 23.84
N VAL A 184 0.60 -9.40 23.36
CA VAL A 184 2.04 -9.57 23.60
C VAL A 184 2.38 -9.29 25.06
N ARG A 185 1.78 -8.28 25.70
CA ARG A 185 1.94 -8.02 27.14
C ARG A 185 1.26 -9.07 27.99
N VAL A 186 0.05 -9.50 27.62
CA VAL A 186 -0.67 -10.60 28.28
C VAL A 186 0.11 -11.92 28.15
N ALA A 187 0.69 -12.20 26.98
CA ALA A 187 1.54 -13.35 26.75
C ALA A 187 2.88 -13.25 27.49
N GLU A 188 3.50 -12.07 27.58
CA GLU A 188 4.76 -11.84 28.31
C GLU A 188 4.57 -11.89 29.83
N GLU A 189 3.47 -11.36 30.34
CA GLU A 189 3.04 -11.47 31.74
C GLU A 189 2.71 -12.92 32.09
N ALA A 190 1.99 -13.64 31.21
CA ALA A 190 1.75 -15.07 31.36
C ALA A 190 3.04 -15.90 31.26
N ALA A 191 4.00 -15.51 30.41
CA ALA A 191 5.31 -16.16 30.28
C ALA A 191 6.14 -16.08 31.54
N LYS A 192 6.17 -14.88 32.13
CA LYS A 192 6.88 -14.60 33.37
C LYS A 192 6.20 -15.28 34.56
N ALA A 193 4.88 -15.38 34.55
CA ALA A 193 4.10 -16.06 35.58
C ALA A 193 4.26 -17.59 35.55
N GLU A 194 4.22 -18.22 34.38
CA GLU A 194 4.19 -19.69 34.24
C GLU A 194 5.59 -20.35 34.14
N ARG A 195 6.68 -19.58 33.96
CA ARG A 195 8.06 -20.08 33.81
C ARG A 195 8.23 -21.18 32.74
N MET A 196 7.41 -21.19 31.69
CA MET A 196 7.45 -22.19 30.60
C MET A 196 7.99 -21.61 29.28
N PRO A 197 9.31 -21.35 29.13
CA PRO A 197 9.87 -20.65 27.97
C PRO A 197 9.70 -21.36 26.61
N PHE A 198 9.60 -22.70 26.58
CA PHE A 198 9.42 -23.45 25.31
C PHE A 198 8.07 -23.20 24.62
N HIS A 199 7.01 -22.84 25.37
CA HIS A 199 5.75 -22.37 24.77
C HIS A 199 5.90 -20.99 24.08
N PHE A 200 6.89 -20.19 24.47
CA PHE A 200 7.17 -18.84 23.93
C PHE A 200 8.17 -18.82 22.77
N PHE A 201 8.90 -19.91 22.53
CA PHE A 201 9.71 -20.08 21.32
C PHE A 201 8.89 -20.49 20.07
N ILE A 202 7.66 -20.98 20.25
CA ILE A 202 6.72 -21.23 19.15
C ILE A 202 6.42 -19.92 18.37
N PRO A 203 6.14 -18.78 19.03
CA PRO A 203 6.11 -17.45 18.39
C PRO A 203 7.36 -17.11 17.56
N VAL A 204 8.56 -17.47 18.02
CA VAL A 204 9.81 -17.25 17.27
C VAL A 204 9.87 -18.15 16.03
N ALA A 205 9.40 -19.40 16.12
CA ALA A 205 9.24 -20.26 14.95
C ALA A 205 8.21 -19.69 13.96
N PHE A 206 7.11 -19.10 14.45
CA PHE A 206 6.14 -18.35 13.64
C PHE A 206 6.76 -17.13 12.94
N VAL A 207 7.77 -16.50 13.53
CA VAL A 207 8.47 -15.35 12.92
C VAL A 207 9.32 -15.79 11.76
N TYR A 208 10.07 -16.88 11.90
CA TYR A 208 10.80 -17.47 10.77
C TYR A 208 9.85 -17.99 9.70
N LEU A 209 8.71 -18.56 10.08
CA LEU A 209 7.65 -18.99 9.16
C LEU A 209 6.98 -17.80 8.45
N ALA A 210 6.77 -16.68 9.15
CA ALA A 210 6.23 -15.45 8.59
C ALA A 210 7.23 -14.80 7.63
N LEU A 211 8.51 -14.69 8.01
CA LEU A 211 9.57 -14.20 7.12
C LEU A 211 9.70 -15.08 5.87
N LEU A 212 9.62 -16.40 6.03
CA LEU A 212 9.62 -17.34 4.91
C LEU A 212 8.35 -17.19 4.06
N ALA A 213 7.17 -17.01 4.66
CA ALA A 213 5.92 -16.75 3.96
C ALA A 213 5.94 -15.41 3.20
N PHE A 214 6.48 -14.34 3.78
CA PHE A 214 6.69 -13.06 3.12
C PHE A 214 7.66 -13.19 1.96
N THR A 215 8.76 -13.92 2.14
CA THR A 215 9.76 -14.16 1.09
C THR A 215 9.16 -14.98 -0.06
N LEU A 216 8.38 -16.03 0.25
CA LEU A 216 7.70 -16.86 -0.75
C LEU A 216 6.58 -16.07 -1.46
N ASN A 217 5.82 -15.24 -0.74
CA ASN A 217 4.80 -14.38 -1.35
C ASN A 217 5.43 -13.36 -2.29
N THR A 218 6.50 -12.69 -1.85
CA THR A 218 7.26 -11.74 -2.67
C THR A 218 7.87 -12.43 -3.88
N ALA A 219 8.40 -13.64 -3.74
CA ALA A 219 8.94 -14.42 -4.85
C ALA A 219 7.86 -14.79 -5.87
N ALA A 220 6.65 -15.18 -5.42
CA ALA A 220 5.53 -15.47 -6.29
C ALA A 220 5.05 -14.23 -7.06
N TYR A 221 4.88 -13.08 -6.37
CA TYR A 221 4.51 -11.82 -7.00
C TYR A 221 5.58 -11.33 -7.98
N THR A 222 6.85 -11.38 -7.59
CA THR A 222 7.99 -11.03 -8.46
C THR A 222 8.02 -11.92 -9.71
N THR A 223 7.71 -13.21 -9.57
CA THR A 223 7.65 -14.15 -10.69
C THR A 223 6.53 -13.79 -11.66
N GLU A 224 5.33 -13.46 -11.17
CA GLU A 224 4.22 -13.01 -12.02
C GLU A 224 4.49 -11.65 -12.67
N ILE A 225 5.16 -10.73 -11.97
CA ILE A 225 5.59 -9.44 -12.54
C ILE A 225 6.59 -9.67 -13.69
N ILE A 226 7.61 -10.50 -13.47
CA ILE A 226 8.62 -10.81 -14.51
C ILE A 226 7.96 -11.56 -15.67
N ARG A 227 7.08 -12.52 -15.39
CA ARG A 227 6.32 -13.26 -16.40
C ARG A 227 5.42 -12.32 -17.23
N GLY A 228 4.66 -11.44 -16.57
CA GLY A 228 3.82 -10.44 -17.23
C GLY A 228 4.64 -9.44 -18.05
N ALA A 229 5.81 -9.04 -17.57
CA ALA A 229 6.73 -8.18 -18.31
C ALA A 229 7.33 -8.87 -19.55
N ILE A 230 7.59 -10.18 -19.47
CA ILE A 230 8.06 -10.99 -20.61
C ILE A 230 6.95 -11.12 -21.65
N VAL A 231 5.73 -11.49 -21.24
CA VAL A 231 4.57 -11.72 -22.13
C VAL A 231 4.11 -10.43 -22.81
N SER A 232 4.23 -9.28 -22.15
CA SER A 232 3.91 -7.97 -22.73
C SER A 232 4.92 -7.46 -23.76
N THR A 233 5.96 -8.23 -24.08
CA THR A 233 6.93 -7.85 -25.12
C THR A 233 6.27 -7.91 -26.50
N PRO A 234 6.28 -6.82 -27.28
CA PRO A 234 5.62 -6.79 -28.59
C PRO A 234 6.09 -7.94 -29.48
N ASN A 235 5.13 -8.69 -30.04
CA ASN A 235 5.43 -9.83 -30.91
C ASN A 235 6.30 -9.43 -32.11
N GLY A 236 6.18 -8.18 -32.60
CA GLY A 236 7.02 -7.65 -33.68
C GLY A 236 8.52 -7.64 -33.37
N GLU A 237 8.94 -7.36 -32.12
CA GLU A 237 10.35 -7.42 -31.73
C GLU A 237 10.87 -8.87 -31.74
N ILE A 238 10.02 -9.81 -31.35
CA ILE A 238 10.32 -11.24 -31.29
C ILE A 238 10.38 -11.84 -32.71
N GLU A 239 9.46 -11.43 -33.59
CA GLU A 239 9.38 -11.86 -34.98
C GLU A 239 10.52 -11.28 -35.83
N ALA A 240 10.88 -10.01 -35.65
CA ALA A 240 12.05 -9.42 -36.28
C ALA A 240 13.34 -10.18 -35.88
N ALA A 241 13.47 -10.55 -34.61
CA ALA A 241 14.61 -11.33 -34.14
C ALA A 241 14.64 -12.76 -34.71
N LYS A 242 13.48 -13.39 -34.91
CA LYS A 242 13.36 -14.68 -35.61
C LYS A 242 13.79 -14.55 -37.07
N ALA A 243 13.33 -13.50 -37.76
CA ALA A 243 13.68 -13.23 -39.16
C ALA A 243 15.18 -12.96 -39.35
N TYR A 244 15.83 -12.33 -38.38
CA TYR A 244 17.29 -12.15 -38.33
C TYR A 244 18.09 -13.42 -37.94
N GLY A 245 17.43 -14.56 -37.74
CA GLY A 245 18.10 -15.84 -37.43
C GLY A 245 18.56 -15.99 -35.98
N MET A 246 18.09 -15.16 -35.04
CA MET A 246 18.50 -15.27 -33.64
C MET A 246 17.97 -16.55 -32.98
N ASN A 247 18.88 -17.37 -32.44
CA ASN A 247 18.54 -18.49 -31.56
C ASN A 247 17.82 -17.99 -30.28
N TRP A 248 17.00 -18.83 -29.67
CA TRP A 248 16.20 -18.56 -28.49
C TRP A 248 17.01 -17.91 -27.36
N PHE A 249 18.21 -18.42 -27.05
CA PHE A 249 19.07 -17.85 -26.01
C PHE A 249 19.55 -16.42 -26.34
N MET A 250 19.89 -16.15 -27.60
CA MET A 250 20.30 -14.81 -28.03
C MET A 250 19.13 -13.83 -27.97
N ARG A 251 17.95 -14.26 -28.42
CA ARG A 251 16.72 -13.47 -28.38
C ARG A 251 16.29 -13.16 -26.95
N MET A 252 16.35 -14.16 -26.08
CA MET A 252 16.01 -14.02 -24.66
C MET A 252 16.98 -13.04 -23.98
N ARG A 253 18.30 -13.21 -24.18
CA ARG A 253 19.31 -12.38 -23.52
C ARG A 253 19.38 -10.94 -24.04
N ARG A 254 19.19 -10.72 -25.34
CA ARG A 254 19.44 -9.41 -25.97
C ARG A 254 18.19 -8.57 -26.22
N ILE A 255 17.01 -9.19 -26.28
CA ILE A 255 15.76 -8.51 -26.66
C ILE A 255 14.74 -8.64 -25.55
N VAL A 256 14.33 -9.88 -25.23
CA VAL A 256 13.20 -10.12 -24.33
C VAL A 256 13.54 -9.76 -22.88
N LEU A 257 14.63 -10.27 -22.30
CA LEU A 257 14.99 -9.98 -20.91
C LEU A 257 15.30 -8.49 -20.67
N PRO A 258 16.05 -7.77 -21.52
CA PRO A 258 16.28 -6.34 -21.33
C PRO A 258 14.98 -5.50 -21.46
N SER A 259 14.09 -5.89 -22.36
CA SER A 259 12.79 -5.23 -22.58
C SER A 259 11.83 -5.50 -21.42
N ALA A 260 11.76 -6.76 -20.96
CA ALA A 260 10.95 -7.19 -19.83
C ALA A 260 11.45 -6.62 -18.50
N ALA A 261 12.75 -6.71 -18.21
CA ALA A 261 13.34 -6.16 -16.98
C ALA A 261 13.02 -4.67 -16.82
N ARG A 262 13.05 -3.93 -17.93
CA ARG A 262 12.71 -2.50 -17.98
C ARG A 262 11.26 -2.22 -17.58
N ARG A 263 10.29 -2.99 -18.07
CA ARG A 263 8.87 -2.87 -17.66
C ARG A 263 8.64 -3.37 -16.23
N ALA A 264 9.40 -4.38 -15.83
CA ALA A 264 9.32 -4.95 -14.49
C ALA A 264 9.91 -4.01 -13.41
N VAL A 265 10.85 -3.11 -13.73
CA VAL A 265 11.50 -2.21 -12.74
C VAL A 265 10.49 -1.41 -11.93
N GLN A 266 9.46 -0.84 -12.57
CA GLN A 266 8.46 -0.04 -11.86
C GLN A 266 7.58 -0.90 -10.94
N ALA A 267 7.12 -2.04 -11.44
CA ALA A 267 6.31 -2.96 -10.65
C ALA A 267 7.13 -3.59 -9.49
N TYR A 268 8.39 -3.94 -9.75
CA TYR A 268 9.33 -4.44 -8.75
C TYR A 268 9.66 -3.38 -7.69
N SER A 269 9.85 -2.12 -8.09
CA SER A 269 10.05 -1.02 -7.14
C SER A 269 8.85 -0.85 -6.21
N ASN A 270 7.62 -1.01 -6.71
CA ASN A 270 6.43 -0.98 -5.85
C ASN A 270 6.42 -2.16 -4.86
N GLU A 271 6.81 -3.34 -5.31
CA GLU A 271 6.85 -4.55 -4.46
C GLU A 271 7.90 -4.45 -3.35
N VAL A 272 9.08 -3.91 -3.66
CA VAL A 272 10.12 -3.65 -2.65
C VAL A 272 9.64 -2.65 -1.59
N ILE A 273 8.89 -1.61 -2.00
CA ILE A 273 8.28 -0.65 -1.06
C ILE A 273 7.24 -1.35 -0.18
N PHE A 274 6.38 -2.19 -0.76
CA PHE A 274 5.43 -2.99 0.02
C PHE A 274 6.11 -3.93 1.00
N MET A 275 7.24 -4.54 0.63
CA MET A 275 8.02 -5.40 1.51
C MET A 275 8.62 -4.61 2.70
N LEU A 276 9.10 -3.38 2.45
CA LEU A 276 9.56 -2.48 3.51
C LEU A 276 8.42 -2.08 4.45
N HIS A 277 7.20 -1.90 3.94
CA HIS A 277 6.03 -1.64 4.79
C HIS A 277 5.64 -2.88 5.60
N ALA A 278 5.73 -4.07 4.99
CA ALA A 278 5.42 -5.34 5.62
C ALA A 278 6.38 -5.68 6.79
N SER A 279 7.63 -5.19 6.77
CA SER A 279 8.55 -5.40 7.89
C SER A 279 8.05 -4.77 9.19
N ALA A 280 7.29 -3.67 9.12
CA ALA A 280 6.66 -3.04 10.28
C ALA A 280 5.71 -4.00 11.02
N ILE A 281 5.05 -4.90 10.29
CA ILE A 281 4.14 -5.91 10.84
C ILE A 281 4.90 -6.96 11.65
N ALA A 282 6.17 -7.23 11.35
CA ALA A 282 6.99 -8.19 12.10
C ALA A 282 7.18 -7.78 13.58
N SER A 283 7.05 -6.49 13.90
CA SER A 283 7.08 -5.96 15.27
C SER A 283 5.95 -6.43 16.16
N VAL A 284 4.83 -6.81 15.55
CA VAL A 284 3.66 -7.34 16.26
C VAL A 284 3.92 -8.77 16.72
N VAL A 285 4.76 -9.51 15.99
CA VAL A 285 4.96 -10.92 16.24
C VAL A 285 6.05 -11.14 17.29
N THR A 286 7.26 -10.58 17.11
CA THR A 286 8.32 -10.60 18.17
C THR A 286 9.54 -9.69 17.89
N ILE A 287 9.78 -9.22 16.66
CA ILE A 287 11.04 -8.52 16.32
C ILE A 287 10.88 -7.02 16.57
N VAL A 288 11.58 -6.47 17.56
CA VAL A 288 11.57 -5.02 17.80
C VAL A 288 12.29 -4.30 16.66
N ASP A 289 11.52 -3.81 15.70
CA ASP A 289 11.97 -2.89 14.65
C ASP A 289 11.73 -1.42 15.06
N LEU A 290 11.83 -0.47 14.13
CA LEU A 290 11.56 0.95 14.40
C LEU A 290 10.15 1.17 14.98
N THR A 291 9.14 0.49 14.44
CA THR A 291 7.74 0.59 14.87
C THR A 291 7.56 -0.01 16.26
N GLY A 292 8.17 -1.17 16.52
CA GLY A 292 8.19 -1.78 17.85
C GLY A 292 8.89 -0.91 18.90
N ALA A 293 10.01 -0.27 18.54
CA ALA A 293 10.73 0.64 19.41
C ALA A 293 9.89 1.88 19.77
N ALA A 294 9.21 2.49 18.80
CA ALA A 294 8.29 3.60 19.06
C ALA A 294 7.13 3.19 19.98
N ARG A 295 6.58 1.98 19.80
CA ARG A 295 5.52 1.45 20.66
C ARG A 295 5.99 1.27 22.11
N ASN A 296 7.23 0.82 22.31
CA ASN A 296 7.85 0.72 23.64
C ASN A 296 8.10 2.09 24.29
N ILE A 297 8.42 3.12 23.50
CA ILE A 297 8.56 4.50 23.99
C ILE A 297 7.19 5.05 24.38
N TYR A 298 6.18 4.85 23.53
CA TYR A 298 4.79 5.24 23.83
C TYR A 298 4.29 4.58 25.13
N SER A 299 4.48 3.27 25.32
CA SER A 299 3.99 2.60 26.53
C SER A 299 4.68 3.06 27.81
N ARG A 300 5.93 3.55 27.72
CA ARG A 300 6.71 4.02 28.87
C ARG A 300 6.51 5.50 29.17
N PHE A 301 6.40 6.33 28.14
CA PHE A 301 6.41 7.80 28.26
C PHE A 301 5.09 8.45 27.84
N TYR A 302 4.11 7.68 27.34
CA TYR A 302 2.82 8.15 26.84
C TYR A 302 2.93 9.30 25.81
N ALA A 303 4.02 9.32 25.05
CA ALA A 303 4.31 10.33 24.03
C ALA A 303 4.19 9.73 22.60
N PRO A 304 2.97 9.51 22.07
CA PRO A 304 2.77 8.85 20.79
C PRO A 304 3.24 9.71 19.60
N PHE A 305 3.06 11.03 19.67
CA PHE A 305 3.40 11.92 18.56
C PHE A 305 4.90 11.91 18.26
N ASP A 306 5.73 12.15 19.26
CA ASP A 306 7.18 12.21 19.07
C ASP A 306 7.74 10.88 18.55
N ALA A 307 7.28 9.76 19.12
CA ALA A 307 7.75 8.44 18.75
C ALA A 307 7.28 8.02 17.33
N PHE A 308 5.98 8.13 17.02
CA PHE A 308 5.45 7.67 15.74
C PHE A 308 5.76 8.63 14.58
N ILE A 309 5.83 9.94 14.81
CA ILE A 309 6.27 10.90 13.77
C ILE A 309 7.74 10.66 13.44
N PHE A 310 8.61 10.48 14.44
CA PHE A 310 10.03 10.19 14.19
C PHE A 310 10.19 8.92 13.35
N VAL A 311 9.48 7.85 13.69
CA VAL A 311 9.49 6.61 12.92
C VAL A 311 8.94 6.81 11.51
N ALA A 312 7.83 7.53 11.36
CA ALA A 312 7.25 7.85 10.05
C ALA A 312 8.25 8.61 9.16
N LEU A 313 8.99 9.58 9.71
CA LEU A 313 10.02 10.32 8.99
C LEU A 313 11.19 9.42 8.57
N CYS A 314 11.64 8.52 9.45
CA CYS A 314 12.70 7.56 9.13
C CYS A 314 12.31 6.62 7.99
N TYR A 315 11.12 6.02 8.04
CA TYR A 315 10.65 5.17 6.94
C TYR A 315 10.42 5.97 5.66
N MET A 316 9.89 7.19 5.75
CA MET A 316 9.72 8.07 4.60
C MET A 316 11.06 8.41 3.94
N ALA A 317 12.11 8.68 4.73
CA ALA A 317 13.47 8.88 4.23
C ALA A 317 13.99 7.64 3.50
N LEU A 318 13.83 6.44 4.09
CA LEU A 318 14.21 5.17 3.46
C LEU A 318 13.46 4.93 2.14
N THR A 319 12.15 5.16 2.14
CA THR A 319 11.31 5.03 0.94
C THR A 319 11.78 6.00 -0.16
N PHE A 320 12.07 7.26 0.18
CA PHE A 320 12.60 8.22 -0.80
C PHE A 320 13.98 7.84 -1.33
N ILE A 321 14.87 7.33 -0.48
CA ILE A 321 16.19 6.84 -0.88
C ILE A 321 16.04 5.68 -1.88
N LEU A 322 15.18 4.72 -1.60
CA LEU A 322 14.92 3.59 -2.49
C LEU A 322 14.31 4.05 -3.82
N VAL A 323 13.27 4.88 -3.79
CA VAL A 323 12.65 5.44 -4.99
C VAL A 323 13.67 6.21 -5.83
N PHE A 324 14.52 7.01 -5.18
CA PHE A 324 15.58 7.75 -5.88
C PHE A 324 16.62 6.81 -6.49
N ALA A 325 17.05 5.77 -5.76
CA ALA A 325 17.98 4.78 -6.25
C ALA A 325 17.42 4.03 -7.47
N PHE A 326 16.16 3.58 -7.42
CA PHE A 326 15.48 2.92 -8.53
C PHE A 326 15.29 3.87 -9.73
N ARG A 327 14.91 5.14 -9.51
CA ARG A 327 14.85 6.13 -10.60
C ARG A 327 16.21 6.39 -11.23
N LYS A 328 17.28 6.43 -10.44
CA LYS A 328 18.64 6.60 -10.95
C LYS A 328 19.06 5.38 -11.78
N LEU A 329 18.74 4.17 -11.32
CA LEU A 329 18.96 2.92 -12.05
C LEU A 329 18.17 2.90 -13.37
N GLU A 330 16.87 3.25 -13.32
CA GLU A 330 16.01 3.37 -14.49
C GLU A 330 16.59 4.36 -15.52
N ASN A 331 16.94 5.58 -15.08
CA ASN A 331 17.55 6.58 -15.94
C ASN A 331 18.89 6.14 -16.54
N HIS A 332 19.67 5.35 -15.81
CA HIS A 332 20.91 4.79 -16.32
C HIS A 332 20.65 3.73 -17.41
N LEU A 333 19.68 2.84 -17.18
CA LEU A 333 19.29 1.80 -18.14
C LEU A 333 18.60 2.36 -19.39
N LEU A 334 17.88 3.48 -19.27
CA LEU A 334 17.12 4.12 -20.36
C LEU A 334 17.91 5.17 -21.15
N LYS A 335 19.17 5.46 -20.79
CA LYS A 335 19.98 6.53 -21.40
C LYS A 335 20.10 6.44 -22.94
N HIS A 336 20.06 5.23 -23.50
CA HIS A 336 20.21 4.94 -24.93
C HIS A 336 18.93 5.09 -25.77
N GLN A 337 17.78 5.37 -25.14
CA GLN A 337 16.49 5.52 -25.81
C GLN A 337 15.76 6.81 -25.46
N ARG A 338 16.46 7.82 -24.92
CA ARG A 338 15.89 9.17 -24.90
C ARG A 338 15.54 9.53 -26.34
N PRO A 339 14.31 10.01 -26.63
CA PRO A 339 14.01 10.51 -27.96
C PRO A 339 15.08 11.54 -28.30
N VAL A 340 15.73 11.35 -29.46
CA VAL A 340 16.54 12.40 -30.04
C VAL A 340 15.54 13.52 -30.33
N ASN A 341 15.44 14.48 -29.43
CA ASN A 341 14.70 15.71 -29.69
C ASN A 341 15.44 16.38 -30.85
N GLY A 342 14.92 16.17 -32.07
CA GLY A 342 15.20 16.98 -33.24
C GLY A 342 14.31 18.21 -33.24
#